data_AF-A0A645EU28-F1
#
_entry.id   AF-A0A645EU28-F1
#
_cell.length_a   1.000
_cell.length_b   1.000
_cell.length_c   1.000
_cell.angle_alpha   90.00
_cell.angle_beta   90.00
_cell.angle_gamma   90.00
#
_symmetry.space_group_name_H-M   'P 1'
#
loop_
_entity.id
_entity.type
_entity.pdbx_description
1 polymer ?
#
loop_
_entity_poly.entity_id
_entity_poly.type
_entity_poly.pdbx_seq_one_letter_code
_entity_poly.pdbx_strand_id
1 'polypeptide(L)'
;MDKNLRPICTLAPGVLGITGIETAEIIKGVVEHVHPVCIIAVDSLAAASIQRVGTTIQISDTGINPGAGVGNKRQPINKETMGIPGIAIGVPTVVNTSIIIYETLNSLLEYWREKGYTKIPAINKETVCDISKRMLSAFEGNMVVTPKEIDQLVMDISRIIAAGIAQAAHPGVNEENYHLYIR
;
A
#
# COMPACT_ATOMS: atom_id res chain seq x y z
N MET A 1 -27.87 4.01 -18.80
CA MET A 1 -26.55 4.57 -18.45
C MET A 1 -26.08 5.41 -19.63
N ASP A 2 -25.39 6.51 -19.37
CA ASP A 2 -24.74 7.31 -20.42
C ASP A 2 -23.79 6.41 -21.23
N LYS A 3 -23.81 6.50 -22.57
CA LYS A 3 -22.97 5.66 -23.45
C LYS A 3 -21.48 5.86 -23.21
N ASN A 4 -21.14 6.97 -22.55
CA ASN A 4 -19.79 7.38 -22.24
C ASN A 4 -19.27 6.85 -20.89
N LEU A 5 -20.12 6.17 -20.10
CA LEU A 5 -19.77 5.65 -18.78
C LEU A 5 -19.89 4.13 -18.73
N ARG A 6 -18.79 3.47 -18.35
CA ARG A 6 -18.82 2.05 -17.95
C ARG A 6 -19.51 1.87 -16.58
N PRO A 7 -20.26 0.77 -16.39
CA PRO A 7 -20.80 0.43 -15.07
C PRO A 7 -19.66 0.09 -14.10
N ILE A 8 -19.63 0.79 -12.96
CA ILE A 8 -18.67 0.56 -11.88
C ILE A 8 -19.47 0.46 -10.58
N CYS A 9 -19.11 -0.50 -9.73
CA CYS A 9 -19.54 -0.56 -8.35
C CYS A 9 -18.32 -0.38 -7.43
N THR A 10 -18.50 0.34 -6.33
CA THR A 10 -17.45 0.61 -5.35
C THR A 10 -17.86 0.04 -4.00
N LEU A 11 -16.91 -0.55 -3.28
CA LEU A 11 -17.10 -1.10 -1.94
C LEU A 11 -15.88 -0.77 -1.09
N ALA A 12 -16.10 -0.29 0.13
CA ALA A 12 -15.08 -0.14 1.16
C ALA A 12 -15.45 -1.02 2.36
N PRO A 13 -15.06 -2.31 2.35
CA PRO A 13 -15.42 -3.24 3.41
C PRO A 13 -14.67 -2.91 4.70
N GLY A 14 -15.30 -3.18 5.84
CA GLY A 14 -14.59 -3.17 7.12
C GLY A 14 -13.61 -4.33 7.24
N VAL A 15 -12.73 -4.25 8.24
CA VAL A 15 -11.79 -5.33 8.58
C VAL A 15 -12.45 -6.34 9.53
N LEU A 16 -11.91 -7.56 9.60
CA LEU A 16 -12.37 -8.64 10.48
C LEU A 16 -12.68 -8.16 11.91
N GLY A 17 -11.81 -7.33 12.50
CA GLY A 17 -11.99 -6.83 13.88
C GLY A 17 -13.20 -5.93 14.08
N ILE A 18 -13.80 -5.41 13.00
CA ILE A 18 -15.01 -4.57 13.02
C ILE A 18 -16.22 -5.38 12.57
N THR A 19 -16.07 -6.15 11.50
CA THR A 19 -17.19 -6.84 10.82
C THR A 19 -17.44 -8.25 11.33
N GLY A 20 -16.43 -8.90 11.92
CA GLY A 20 -16.43 -10.34 12.21
C GLY A 20 -16.31 -11.23 10.98
N ILE A 21 -16.18 -10.66 9.78
CA ILE A 21 -16.09 -11.37 8.50
C ILE A 21 -14.77 -11.00 7.82
N GLU A 22 -14.08 -11.99 7.27
CA GLU A 22 -12.86 -11.73 6.50
C GLU A 22 -13.16 -10.87 5.28
N THR A 23 -12.31 -9.85 5.06
CA THR A 23 -12.50 -8.91 3.94
C THR A 23 -12.54 -9.63 2.59
N ALA A 24 -11.75 -10.70 2.44
CA ALA A 24 -11.75 -11.52 1.22
C ALA A 24 -13.09 -12.23 0.98
N GLU A 25 -13.79 -12.68 2.03
CA GLU A 25 -15.10 -13.31 1.92
C GLU A 25 -16.18 -12.30 1.52
N ILE A 26 -16.14 -11.09 2.10
CA ILE A 26 -17.05 -9.99 1.72
C ILE A 26 -16.89 -9.69 0.23
N ILE A 27 -15.65 -9.53 -0.23
CA ILE A 27 -15.36 -9.25 -1.64
C ILE A 27 -15.81 -10.43 -2.52
N LYS A 28 -15.54 -11.67 -2.11
CA LYS A 28 -15.94 -12.87 -2.85
C LYS A 28 -17.45 -12.94 -3.04
N GLY A 29 -18.23 -12.72 -1.97
CA GLY A 29 -19.69 -12.69 -2.04
C GLY A 29 -20.22 -11.62 -3.00
N VAL A 30 -19.59 -10.44 -3.03
CA VAL A 30 -19.95 -9.39 -4.00
C VAL A 30 -19.60 -9.80 -5.42
N VAL A 31 -18.43 -10.41 -5.64
CA VAL A 31 -18.02 -10.90 -6.97
C VAL A 31 -18.98 -11.96 -7.49
N GLU A 32 -19.40 -12.90 -6.64
CA GLU A 32 -20.35 -13.98 -6.99
C GLU A 32 -21.76 -13.47 -7.26
N HIS A 33 -22.14 -12.32 -6.71
CA HIS A 33 -23.48 -11.77 -6.92
C HIS A 33 -23.54 -10.76 -8.08
N VAL A 34 -22.58 -9.84 -8.12
CA VAL A 34 -22.52 -8.75 -9.11
C VAL A 34 -21.95 -9.22 -10.45
N HIS A 35 -21.14 -10.29 -10.45
CA HIS A 35 -20.45 -10.81 -11.63
C HIS A 35 -19.63 -9.75 -12.39
N PRO A 36 -18.74 -8.99 -11.72
CA PRO A 36 -17.89 -8.02 -12.40
C PRO A 36 -16.87 -8.72 -13.30
N VAL A 37 -16.43 -8.03 -14.37
CA VAL A 37 -15.41 -8.55 -15.29
C VAL A 37 -13.97 -8.35 -14.80
N CYS A 38 -13.77 -7.48 -13.81
CA CYS A 38 -12.47 -7.16 -13.22
C CYS A 38 -12.67 -6.53 -11.83
N ILE A 39 -11.71 -6.76 -10.93
CA ILE A 39 -11.61 -6.08 -9.64
C ILE A 39 -10.50 -5.04 -9.73
N ILE A 40 -10.76 -3.81 -9.28
CA ILE A 40 -9.71 -2.83 -8.99
C ILE A 40 -9.67 -2.70 -7.47
N ALA A 41 -8.61 -3.22 -6.87
CA ALA A 41 -8.38 -3.14 -5.44
C ALA A 41 -7.37 -2.02 -5.15
N VAL A 42 -7.69 -1.16 -4.18
CA VAL A 42 -6.81 -0.07 -3.73
C VAL A 42 -6.43 -0.34 -2.28
N ASP A 43 -5.13 -0.34 -1.97
CA ASP A 43 -4.64 -0.60 -0.61
C ASP A 43 -3.49 0.33 -0.23
N SER A 44 -3.35 0.56 1.06
CA SER A 44 -2.14 1.12 1.65
C SER A 44 -1.03 0.08 1.72
N LEU A 45 0.20 0.48 1.42
CA LEU A 45 1.39 -0.38 1.47
C LEU A 45 2.38 0.10 2.54
N ALA A 46 3.21 -0.83 3.00
CA ALA A 46 4.43 -0.47 3.70
C ALA A 46 5.55 -0.20 2.68
N ALA A 47 6.18 0.98 2.77
CA ALA A 47 7.28 1.36 1.91
C ALA A 47 8.54 0.56 2.25
N ALA A 48 9.29 0.16 1.21
CA ALA A 48 10.59 -0.48 1.37
C ALA A 48 11.73 0.52 1.65
N SER A 49 11.45 1.82 1.62
CA SER A 49 12.37 2.90 2.02
C SER A 49 11.59 4.15 2.41
N ILE A 50 12.23 5.06 3.14
CA ILE A 50 11.58 6.27 3.65
C ILE A 50 11.08 7.17 2.51
N GLN A 51 11.87 7.30 1.44
CA GLN A 51 11.62 8.25 0.35
C GLN A 51 10.40 7.87 -0.51
N ARG A 52 9.91 6.62 -0.39
CA ARG A 52 8.74 6.12 -1.13
C ARG A 52 7.41 6.39 -0.43
N VAL A 53 7.43 6.78 0.84
CA VAL A 53 6.21 7.08 1.59
C VAL A 53 5.54 8.31 0.99
N GLY A 54 4.32 8.17 0.48
CA GLY A 54 3.52 9.25 -0.09
C GLY A 54 3.92 9.75 -1.48
N THR A 55 4.98 9.22 -2.07
CA THR A 55 5.55 9.71 -3.34
C THR A 55 5.42 8.71 -4.48
N THR A 56 4.92 7.51 -4.20
CA THR A 56 4.84 6.41 -5.15
C THR A 56 3.44 5.82 -5.19
N ILE A 57 2.97 5.46 -6.38
CA ILE A 57 1.78 4.62 -6.58
C ILE A 57 2.26 3.37 -7.33
N GLN A 58 2.02 2.20 -6.75
CA GLN A 58 2.33 0.90 -7.33
C GLN A 58 1.09 0.36 -8.04
N ILE A 59 1.23 -0.16 -9.25
CA ILE A 59 0.15 -0.81 -9.99
C ILE A 59 0.62 -2.21 -10.40
N SER A 60 -0.21 -3.23 -10.19
CA SER A 60 0.05 -4.60 -10.67
C SER A 60 -1.23 -5.35 -11.04
N ASP A 61 -1.10 -6.43 -11.80
CA ASP A 61 -2.18 -7.35 -12.20
C ASP A 61 -2.20 -8.66 -11.37
N THR A 62 -1.34 -8.73 -10.35
CA THR A 62 -1.19 -9.89 -9.46
C THR A 62 -2.24 -9.97 -8.34
N GLY A 63 -3.07 -8.93 -8.21
CA GLY A 63 -3.94 -8.74 -7.06
C GLY A 63 -3.21 -8.21 -5.82
N ILE A 64 -3.95 -8.14 -4.69
CA ILE A 64 -3.46 -7.61 -3.41
C ILE A 64 -3.31 -8.73 -2.39
N ASN A 65 -2.25 -8.65 -1.58
CA ASN A 65 -2.07 -9.51 -0.41
C ASN A 65 -2.12 -8.66 0.87
N PRO A 66 -3.31 -8.48 1.48
CA PRO A 66 -3.49 -7.52 2.56
C PRO A 66 -2.60 -7.82 3.76
N GLY A 67 -1.88 -6.80 4.23
CA GLY A 67 -1.02 -6.91 5.41
C GLY A 67 0.36 -7.53 5.18
N ALA A 68 0.70 -7.93 3.95
CA ALA A 68 1.98 -8.58 3.66
C ALA A 68 3.20 -7.71 4.02
N GLY A 69 3.10 -6.39 3.88
CA GLY A 69 4.17 -5.44 4.22
C GLY A 69 4.38 -5.19 5.72
N VAL A 70 3.46 -5.67 6.57
CA VAL A 70 3.51 -5.53 8.04
C VAL A 70 3.46 -6.89 8.75
N GLY A 71 3.70 -7.99 8.01
CA GLY A 71 3.80 -9.34 8.57
C GLY A 71 2.48 -10.09 8.74
N ASN A 72 1.35 -9.53 8.33
CA ASN A 72 0.06 -10.20 8.35
C ASN A 72 -0.17 -10.97 7.04
N LYS A 73 -0.49 -12.27 7.15
CA LYS A 73 -0.88 -13.10 6.00
C LYS A 73 -2.40 -13.24 5.99
N ARG A 74 -3.08 -12.37 5.24
CA ARG A 74 -4.51 -12.54 4.93
C ARG A 74 -4.69 -13.27 3.61
N GLN A 75 -5.90 -13.75 3.35
CA GLN A 75 -6.22 -14.34 2.07
C GLN A 75 -6.03 -13.31 0.94
N PRO A 76 -5.30 -13.64 -0.13
CA PRO A 76 -5.05 -12.71 -1.22
C PRO A 76 -6.34 -12.44 -2.01
N ILE A 77 -6.42 -11.24 -2.58
CA ILE A 77 -7.49 -10.80 -3.49
C ILE A 77 -6.87 -10.77 -4.89
N ASN A 78 -6.95 -11.88 -5.60
CA ASN A 78 -6.34 -12.06 -6.91
C ASN A 78 -7.18 -12.98 -7.80
N LYS A 79 -6.70 -13.26 -9.01
CA LYS A 79 -7.44 -14.09 -9.98
C LYS A 79 -7.68 -15.50 -9.45
N GLU A 80 -6.72 -16.05 -8.71
CA GLU A 80 -6.79 -17.39 -8.15
C GLU A 80 -7.88 -17.53 -7.09
N THR A 81 -8.06 -16.53 -6.22
CA THR A 81 -9.08 -16.56 -5.16
C THR A 81 -10.44 -16.02 -5.63
N MET A 82 -10.44 -15.02 -6.50
CA MET A 82 -11.67 -14.33 -6.92
C MET A 82 -12.28 -14.94 -8.18
N GLY A 83 -11.48 -15.55 -9.05
CA GLY A 83 -11.94 -16.16 -10.32
C GLY A 83 -12.00 -15.16 -11.49
N ILE A 84 -11.66 -13.89 -11.26
CA ILE A 84 -11.67 -12.82 -12.26
C ILE A 84 -10.38 -11.99 -12.18
N PRO A 85 -9.96 -11.32 -13.26
CA PRO A 85 -8.76 -10.47 -13.26
C PRO A 85 -8.82 -9.40 -12.16
N GLY A 86 -7.69 -9.17 -11.49
CA GLY A 86 -7.56 -8.17 -10.44
C GLY A 86 -6.43 -7.19 -10.73
N ILE A 87 -6.73 -5.89 -10.73
CA ILE A 87 -5.75 -4.81 -10.75
C ILE A 87 -5.58 -4.33 -9.30
N ALA A 88 -4.35 -4.31 -8.84
CA ALA A 88 -3.95 -3.79 -7.55
C ALA A 88 -3.34 -2.40 -7.71
N ILE A 89 -3.79 -1.45 -6.91
CA ILE A 89 -3.21 -0.12 -6.77
C ILE A 89 -2.78 0.05 -5.32
N GLY A 90 -1.48 0.24 -5.10
CA GLY A 90 -0.88 0.30 -3.77
C GLY A 90 -0.20 1.64 -3.51
N VAL A 91 -0.47 2.25 -2.36
CA VAL A 91 0.15 3.52 -1.96
C VAL A 91 0.98 3.31 -0.71
N PRO A 92 2.31 3.51 -0.73
CA PRO A 92 3.11 3.42 0.48
C PRO A 92 2.78 4.58 1.43
N THR A 93 2.15 4.30 2.56
CA THR A 93 1.71 5.33 3.55
C THR A 93 2.45 5.22 4.87
N VAL A 94 3.10 4.09 5.10
CA VAL A 94 3.90 3.81 6.30
C VAL A 94 5.23 3.20 5.91
N VAL A 95 6.19 3.21 6.81
CA VAL A 95 7.46 2.50 6.68
C VAL A 95 7.73 1.72 7.97
N ASN A 96 8.30 0.52 7.85
CA ASN A 96 8.68 -0.25 9.03
C ASN A 96 9.88 0.40 9.73
N THR A 97 9.86 0.49 11.05
CA THR A 97 10.92 1.15 11.82
C THR A 97 12.29 0.47 11.64
N SER A 98 12.33 -0.85 11.40
CA SER A 98 13.57 -1.56 11.07
C SER A 98 14.25 -1.04 9.80
N ILE A 99 13.48 -0.55 8.83
CA ILE A 99 13.99 0.08 7.60
C ILE A 99 14.62 1.44 7.94
N ILE A 100 14.00 2.21 8.83
CA ILE A 100 14.56 3.50 9.29
C ILE A 100 15.89 3.26 10.02
N ILE A 101 15.93 2.27 10.92
CA ILE A 101 17.16 1.89 11.64
C ILE A 101 18.24 1.47 10.64
N TYR A 102 17.89 0.65 9.65
CA TYR A 102 18.79 0.23 8.58
C TYR A 102 19.38 1.42 7.81
N GLU A 103 18.54 2.33 7.30
CA GLU A 103 18.96 3.50 6.54
C GLU A 103 19.82 4.45 7.39
N THR A 104 19.45 4.64 8.66
CA THR A 104 20.21 5.48 9.61
C THR A 104 21.62 4.93 9.83
N LEU A 105 21.73 3.62 10.07
CA LEU A 105 23.01 2.96 10.28
C LEU A 105 23.90 3.02 9.03
N ASN A 106 23.33 2.79 7.84
CA ASN A 106 24.08 2.92 6.58
C ASN A 106 24.55 4.37 6.33
N SER A 107 23.68 5.35 6.55
CA SER A 107 24.04 6.77 6.40
C SER A 107 25.17 7.18 7.35
N LEU A 108 25.16 6.68 8.59
CA LEU A 108 26.24 6.90 9.55
C LEU A 108 27.57 6.27 9.08
N LEU A 109 27.52 5.05 8.53
CA LEU A 109 28.72 4.40 7.98
C LEU A 109 29.32 5.19 6.83
N GLU A 110 28.50 5.69 5.92
CA GLU A 110 28.92 6.54 4.80
C GLU A 110 29.57 7.82 5.32
N TYR A 111 28.91 8.51 6.26
CA TYR A 111 29.45 9.72 6.89
C TYR A 111 30.82 9.48 7.54
N TRP A 112 31.00 8.36 8.26
CA TRP A 112 32.29 8.04 8.86
C TRP A 112 33.38 7.72 7.82
N ARG A 113 33.02 7.04 6.73
CA ARG A 113 33.97 6.80 5.62
C ARG A 113 34.43 8.12 5.01
N GLU A 114 33.51 9.05 4.77
CA GLU A 114 33.82 10.39 4.25
C GLU A 114 34.73 11.20 5.17
N LYS A 115 34.59 11.04 6.49
CA LYS A 115 35.45 11.69 7.49
C LYS A 115 36.80 10.98 7.70
N GLY A 116 37.09 9.93 6.94
CA GLY A 116 38.38 9.22 6.99
C GLY A 116 38.51 8.25 8.16
N TYR A 117 37.41 7.85 8.80
CA TYR A 117 37.46 6.77 9.79
C TYR A 117 37.70 5.43 9.08
N THR A 118 38.77 4.73 9.45
CA THR A 118 39.20 3.49 8.77
C THR A 118 38.89 2.21 9.52
N LYS A 119 38.56 2.29 10.82
CA LYS A 119 38.20 1.14 11.67
C LYS A 119 36.70 1.17 11.98
N ILE A 120 35.89 0.89 10.96
CA ILE A 120 34.43 0.87 11.10
C ILE A 120 33.93 -0.58 11.02
N PRO A 121 33.17 -1.09 12.00
CA PRO A 121 32.54 -2.41 11.92
C PRO A 121 31.60 -2.49 10.71
N ALA A 122 31.59 -3.62 10.01
CA ALA A 122 30.63 -3.85 8.95
C ALA A 122 29.22 -4.01 9.55
N ILE A 123 28.26 -3.22 9.07
CA ILE A 123 26.84 -3.41 9.43
C ILE A 123 26.22 -4.32 8.40
N ASN A 124 25.83 -5.52 8.85
CA ASN A 124 25.10 -6.48 8.04
C ASN A 124 23.61 -6.50 8.43
N LYS A 125 22.79 -7.21 7.64
CA LYS A 125 21.35 -7.32 7.90
C LYS A 125 21.02 -7.95 9.26
N GLU A 126 21.87 -8.85 9.74
CA GLU A 126 21.69 -9.53 11.03
C GLU A 126 21.85 -8.56 12.20
N THR A 127 22.91 -7.74 12.18
CA THR A 127 23.15 -6.67 13.18
C THR A 127 21.97 -5.70 13.25
N VAL A 128 21.43 -5.32 12.09
CA VAL A 128 20.28 -4.41 12.00
C VAL A 128 19.03 -5.06 12.59
N CYS A 129 18.81 -6.34 12.31
CA CYS A 129 17.70 -7.11 12.87
C CYS A 129 17.78 -7.19 14.40
N ASP A 130 18.96 -7.48 14.94
CA ASP A 130 19.16 -7.61 16.39
C ASP A 130 18.98 -6.27 17.12
N ILE A 131 19.55 -5.19 16.57
CA ILE A 131 19.34 -3.84 17.10
C ILE A 131 17.85 -3.48 17.06
N SER A 132 17.18 -3.73 15.93
CA SER A 132 15.75 -3.44 15.76
C SER A 132 14.90 -4.20 16.79
N LYS A 133 15.14 -5.50 16.97
CA LYS A 133 14.45 -6.32 17.98
C LYS A 133 14.66 -5.81 19.40
N ARG A 134 15.89 -5.43 19.74
CA ARG A 134 16.21 -4.91 21.08
C ARG A 134 15.50 -3.58 21.35
N MET A 135 15.56 -2.66 20.40
CA MET A 135 14.95 -1.33 20.53
C MET A 135 13.42 -1.38 20.50
N LEU A 136 12.85 -2.28 19.69
CA LEU A 136 11.40 -2.41 19.49
C LEU A 136 10.79 -3.57 20.29
N SER A 137 11.47 -4.04 21.33
CA SER A 137 11.04 -5.19 22.15
C SER A 137 9.67 -4.96 22.80
N ALA A 138 9.39 -3.73 23.23
CA ALA A 138 8.09 -3.34 23.79
C ALA A 138 6.93 -3.42 22.76
N PHE A 139 7.25 -3.50 21.47
CA PHE A 139 6.30 -3.57 20.36
C PHE A 139 6.41 -4.89 19.59
N GLU A 140 7.04 -5.91 20.18
CA GLU A 140 7.26 -7.22 19.53
C GLU A 140 7.95 -7.12 18.16
N GLY A 141 8.77 -6.09 17.96
CA GLY A 141 9.43 -5.82 16.67
C GLY A 141 8.52 -5.20 15.59
N ASN A 142 7.25 -4.94 15.89
CA ASN A 142 6.25 -4.45 14.97
C ASN A 142 5.91 -2.98 15.26
N MET A 143 6.75 -2.07 14.79
CA MET A 143 6.49 -0.64 14.84
C MET A 143 6.58 -0.04 13.44
N VAL A 144 5.56 0.71 13.05
CA VAL A 144 5.52 1.45 11.79
C VAL A 144 5.52 2.96 12.06
N VAL A 145 6.06 3.72 11.12
CA VAL A 145 6.10 5.18 11.16
C VAL A 145 5.37 5.74 9.95
N THR A 146 4.64 6.84 10.16
CA THR A 146 3.93 7.57 9.11
C THR A 146 4.24 9.08 9.23
N PRO A 147 4.16 9.86 8.14
CA PRO A 147 4.32 11.31 8.19
C PRO A 147 3.28 11.96 9.11
N LYS A 148 3.64 13.12 9.68
CA LYS A 148 2.73 13.87 10.57
C LYS A 148 1.42 14.28 9.90
N GLU A 149 1.46 14.60 8.61
CA GLU A 149 0.32 15.08 7.82
C GLU A 149 -0.28 13.95 6.95
N ILE A 150 -0.30 12.73 7.48
CA ILE A 150 -0.78 11.55 6.74
C ILE A 150 -2.21 11.70 6.23
N ASP A 151 -3.09 12.34 6.99
CA ASP A 151 -4.49 12.52 6.60
C ASP A 151 -4.61 13.34 5.31
N GLN A 152 -3.83 14.42 5.19
CA GLN A 152 -3.80 15.27 3.99
C GLN A 152 -3.20 14.51 2.80
N LEU A 153 -2.12 13.77 3.03
CA LEU A 153 -1.48 12.94 2.02
C LEU A 153 -2.44 11.88 1.46
N VAL A 154 -3.20 11.20 2.33
CA VAL A 154 -4.21 10.20 1.93
C VAL A 154 -5.34 10.86 1.14
N MET A 155 -5.82 12.03 1.57
CA MET A 155 -6.84 12.77 0.82
C MET A 155 -6.36 13.13 -0.59
N ASP A 156 -5.15 13.66 -0.73
CA ASP A 156 -4.64 14.10 -2.04
C ASP A 156 -4.39 12.91 -2.98
N ILE A 157 -3.80 11.82 -2.46
CA ILE A 157 -3.57 10.61 -3.25
C ILE A 157 -4.89 9.93 -3.64
N SER A 158 -5.89 9.93 -2.75
CA SER A 158 -7.21 9.35 -3.08
C SER A 158 -7.86 10.06 -4.27
N ARG A 159 -7.72 11.39 -4.37
CA ARG A 159 -8.21 12.17 -5.52
C ARG A 159 -7.45 11.84 -6.80
N ILE A 160 -6.13 11.69 -6.71
CA ILE A 160 -5.28 11.29 -7.86
C ILE A 160 -5.70 9.91 -8.37
N ILE A 161 -5.85 8.93 -7.48
CA ILE A 161 -6.26 7.57 -7.84
C ILE A 161 -7.68 7.56 -8.41
N ALA A 162 -8.62 8.27 -7.77
CA ALA A 162 -10.00 8.36 -8.26
C ALA A 162 -10.06 8.97 -9.66
N ALA A 163 -9.32 10.06 -9.91
CA ALA A 163 -9.23 10.68 -11.22
C ALA A 163 -8.63 9.73 -12.28
N GLY A 164 -7.55 9.03 -11.93
CA GLY A 164 -6.91 8.04 -12.81
C GLY A 164 -7.84 6.88 -13.15
N ILE A 165 -8.56 6.33 -12.16
CA ILE A 165 -9.54 5.27 -12.38
C ILE A 165 -10.69 5.79 -13.25
N ALA A 166 -11.24 6.98 -12.96
CA ALA A 166 -12.35 7.54 -13.72
C ALA A 166 -12.00 7.72 -15.21
N GLN A 167 -10.82 8.29 -15.50
CA GLN A 167 -10.32 8.47 -16.85
C GLN A 167 -10.05 7.13 -17.57
N ALA A 168 -9.47 6.15 -16.87
CA ALA A 168 -9.18 4.84 -17.46
C ALA A 168 -10.45 4.01 -17.72
N ALA A 169 -11.43 4.11 -16.82
CA ALA A 169 -12.62 3.28 -16.86
C ALA A 169 -13.71 3.86 -17.78
N HIS A 170 -13.83 5.18 -17.89
CA HIS A 170 -14.91 5.83 -18.62
C HIS A 170 -14.44 6.53 -19.90
N PRO A 171 -14.86 6.07 -21.10
CA PRO A 171 -14.43 6.65 -22.36
C PRO A 171 -14.74 8.16 -22.55
N GLY A 172 -15.78 8.69 -21.91
CA GLY A 172 -16.12 10.12 -22.01
C GLY A 172 -15.44 11.02 -20.97
N VAL A 173 -14.56 10.46 -20.13
CA VAL A 173 -13.84 11.22 -19.11
C VAL A 173 -12.45 11.60 -19.62
N ASN A 174 -12.13 12.89 -19.55
CA ASN A 174 -10.87 13.48 -20.04
C ASN A 174 -10.29 14.47 -19.00
N GLU A 175 -9.12 15.05 -19.32
CA GLU A 175 -8.41 15.99 -18.45
C GLU A 175 -9.22 17.24 -18.09
N GLU A 176 -10.19 17.63 -18.92
CA GLU A 176 -11.01 18.82 -18.69
C GLU A 176 -12.20 18.53 -17.76
N ASN A 177 -12.75 17.31 -17.80
CA ASN A 177 -14.04 17.00 -17.16
C ASN A 177 -13.97 15.94 -16.03
N TYR A 178 -12.80 15.32 -15.78
CA TYR A 178 -12.67 14.24 -14.77
C TYR A 178 -13.14 14.64 -13.37
N HIS A 179 -13.00 15.92 -13.03
CA HIS A 179 -13.41 16.47 -11.74
C HIS A 179 -14.91 16.35 -11.48
N LEU A 180 -15.74 16.19 -12.53
CA LEU A 180 -17.19 15.96 -12.42
C LEU A 180 -17.53 14.52 -12.01
N TYR A 181 -16.57 13.60 -12.13
CA TYR A 181 -16.76 12.16 -11.95
C TYR A 181 -16.06 11.62 -10.70
N ILE A 182 -15.25 12.43 -10.03
CA ILE A 182 -14.71 12.13 -8.71
C ILE A 182 -15.67 12.68 -7.65
N ARG A 183 -16.19 11.81 -6.77
CA ARG A 183 -17.05 12.17 -5.64
C ARG A 183 -16.45 11.69 -4.33
#